data_AF-A0A243QD39-F1
#
_entry.id   AF-A0A243QD39-F1
#
_cell.length_a   1.000
_cell.length_b   1.000
_cell.length_c   1.000
_cell.angle_alpha   90.00
_cell.angle_beta   90.00
_cell.angle_gamma   90.00
#
_symmetry.space_group_name_H-M   'P 1'
#
loop_
_entity.id
_entity.type
_entity.pdbx_description
1 polymer ?
#
loop_
_entity_poly.entity_id
_entity_poly.type
_entity_poly.pdbx_seq_one_letter_code
_entity_poly.pdbx_strand_id
1 'polypeptide(L)' 'RNTRLNAAATCMAQGALTGSPGARAYYDNLRDQKKSHTQALRAVANRLVGILHGCLTHRTLYNEHTAWHHRTNLAA' A
#
# COMPACT_ATOMS: atom_id res chain seq x y z
N ARG A 1 2.88 19.69 8.40
CA ARG A 1 2.40 18.29 8.51
C ARG A 1 0.89 18.30 8.29
N ASN A 2 0.39 17.77 7.17
CA ASN A 2 -1.02 17.92 6.79
C ASN A 2 -1.87 16.80 7.41
N THR A 3 -2.59 17.11 8.49
CA THR A 3 -3.28 16.12 9.33
C THR A 3 -4.46 15.46 8.61
N ARG A 4 -5.19 16.23 7.81
CA ARG A 4 -6.34 15.75 7.02
C ARG A 4 -5.91 14.74 5.96
N LEU A 5 -4.82 15.04 5.24
CA LEU A 5 -4.26 14.12 4.25
C LEU A 5 -3.79 12.82 4.89
N ASN A 6 -3.11 12.90 6.04
CA ASN A 6 -2.67 11.72 6.77
C ASN A 6 -3.85 10.85 7.23
N ALA A 7 -4.93 11.46 7.72
CA ALA A 7 -6.13 10.71 8.14
C ALA A 7 -6.79 10.01 6.95
N ALA A 8 -6.95 10.71 5.82
CA ALA A 8 -7.50 10.13 4.59
C ALA A 8 -6.65 8.97 4.06
N ALA A 9 -5.32 9.15 4.02
CA ALA A 9 -4.37 8.12 3.59
C ALA A 9 -4.42 6.88 4.51
N THR A 10 -4.57 7.09 5.82
CA THR A 10 -4.69 5.99 6.79
C THR A 10 -6.00 5.23 6.59
N CYS A 11 -7.11 5.93 6.37
CA CYS A 11 -8.42 5.31 6.09
C CYS A 11 -8.38 4.49 4.78
N MET A 12 -7.79 5.04 3.72
CA MET A 12 -7.59 4.33 2.44
C MET A 12 -6.76 3.06 2.62
N ALA A 13 -5.64 3.13 3.37
CA ALA A 13 -4.83 1.96 3.65
C ALA A 13 -5.62 0.89 4.42
N GLN A 14 -6.41 1.29 5.41
CA GLN A 14 -7.23 0.38 6.19
C GLN A 14 -8.28 -0.34 5.31
N GLY A 15 -8.96 0.38 4.42
CA GLY A 15 -9.89 -0.21 3.47
C GLY A 15 -9.22 -1.11 2.43
N ALA A 16 -7.99 -0.81 2.02
CA ALA A 16 -7.24 -1.64 1.09
C ALA A 16 -6.81 -2.99 1.69
N LEU A 17 -6.64 -3.08 3.02
CA LEU A 17 -6.29 -4.34 3.68
C LEU A 17 -7.39 -5.41 3.57
N THR A 18 -8.65 -5.01 3.37
CA THR A 18 -9.77 -5.94 3.19
C THR A 18 -10.00 -6.29 1.73
N GLY A 19 -9.71 -5.36 0.81
CA GLY A 19 -9.97 -5.53 -0.64
C GLY A 19 -8.80 -6.08 -1.46
N SER A 20 -7.56 -6.09 -0.94
CA SER A 20 -6.38 -6.55 -1.67
C SER A 20 -5.49 -7.47 -0.82
N PRO A 21 -5.40 -8.76 -1.17
CA PRO A 21 -4.43 -9.69 -0.61
C PRO A 21 -2.98 -9.18 -0.68
N GLY A 22 -2.59 -8.49 -1.77
CA GLY A 22 -1.24 -7.92 -1.92
C GLY A 22 -0.94 -6.82 -0.89
N ALA A 23 -1.92 -5.96 -0.59
CA ALA A 23 -1.80 -4.94 0.44
C ALA A 23 -1.66 -5.55 1.85
N ARG A 24 -2.42 -6.62 2.12
CA ARG A 24 -2.36 -7.36 3.38
C ARG A 24 -0.98 -7.98 3.61
N ALA A 25 -0.47 -8.73 2.63
CA ALA A 25 0.85 -9.36 2.70
C ALA A 25 1.98 -8.32 2.93
N TYR A 26 1.86 -7.13 2.34
CA TYR A 26 2.81 -6.06 2.61
C TYR A 26 2.71 -5.54 4.05
N TYR A 27 1.49 -5.30 4.53
CA TYR A 27 1.29 -4.86 5.90
C TYR A 27 1.84 -5.87 6.90
N ASP A 28 1.66 -7.16 6.66
CA ASP A 28 2.18 -8.22 7.52
C ASP A 28 3.71 -8.26 7.51
N ASN A 29 4.36 -8.17 6.35
CA ASN A 29 5.82 -8.01 6.27
C ASN A 29 6.34 -6.80 7.06
N LEU A 30 5.62 -5.68 7.07
CA LEU A 30 6.00 -4.50 7.85
C LEU A 30 5.85 -4.74 9.36
N ARG A 31 4.85 -5.54 9.76
CA ARG A 31 4.64 -5.94 11.15
C ARG A 31 5.74 -6.89 11.62
N ASP A 32 6.18 -7.81 10.77
CA ASP A 32 7.30 -8.73 11.04
C ASP A 32 8.63 -7.96 11.18
N GLN A 33 8.79 -6.88 10.42
CA GLN A 33 9.89 -5.91 10.58
C GLN A 33 9.79 -5.03 11.84
N LYS A 34 8.90 -5.36 12.78
CA LYS A 34 8.65 -4.64 14.05
C LYS A 34 8.26 -3.16 13.86
N LYS A 35 7.69 -2.79 12.70
CA LYS A 35 7.20 -1.42 12.51
C LYS A 35 5.93 -1.17 13.31
N SER A 36 5.80 0.04 13.83
CA SER A 36 4.57 0.47 14.49
C SER A 36 3.39 0.45 13.51
N HIS A 37 2.18 0.24 14.04
CA HIS A 37 0.97 0.21 13.23
C HIS A 37 0.82 1.44 12.34
N THR A 38 1.09 2.64 12.88
CA THR A 38 1.02 3.89 12.13
C THR A 38 2.08 4.01 11.04
N GLN A 39 3.30 3.51 11.27
CA GLN A 39 4.34 3.46 10.23
C GLN A 39 3.95 2.49 9.12
N ALA A 40 3.41 1.32 9.49
CA ALA A 40 2.98 0.32 8.53
C ALA A 40 1.84 0.84 7.65
N LEU A 41 0.81 1.46 8.24
CA LEU A 41 -0.30 2.06 7.48
C LEU A 41 0.14 3.19 6.57
N ARG A 42 1.08 4.04 7.00
CA ARG A 42 1.64 5.08 6.13
C ARG A 42 2.41 4.49 4.95
N ALA A 43 3.19 3.45 5.17
CA ALA A 43 3.95 2.78 4.11
C ALA A 43 3.01 2.11 3.09
N VAL A 44 1.91 1.52 3.54
CA VAL A 44 0.85 0.97 2.67
C VAL A 44 0.16 2.10 1.90
N ALA A 45 -0.26 3.17 2.58
CA ALA A 45 -0.96 4.30 1.95
C ALA A 45 -0.12 4.95 0.83
N ASN A 46 1.15 5.25 1.11
CA ASN A 46 2.06 5.82 0.12
C ASN A 46 2.22 4.93 -1.10
N ARG A 47 2.23 3.61 -0.90
CA ARG A 47 2.33 2.64 -1.99
C ARG A 47 1.07 2.63 -2.85
N LEU A 48 -0.12 2.65 -2.23
CA LEU A 48 -1.39 2.68 -2.95
C LEU A 48 -1.53 3.94 -3.82
N VAL A 49 -1.11 5.10 -3.29
CA VAL A 49 -1.07 6.35 -4.06
C VAL A 49 -0.14 6.23 -5.26
N GLY A 50 1.03 5.59 -5.11
CA GLY A 50 1.95 5.34 -6.22
C GLY A 50 1.37 4.43 -7.30
N ILE A 51 0.65 3.37 -6.92
CA ILE A 51 -0.02 2.46 -7.87
C ILE A 51 -1.14 3.20 -8.60
N LEU A 52 -1.99 3.94 -7.86
CA LEU A 52 -3.06 4.76 -8.44
C LEU A 52 -2.50 5.76 -9.44
N HIS A 53 -1.41 6.44 -9.09
CA HIS A 53 -0.73 7.37 -9.98
C HIS A 53 -0.27 6.66 -11.26
N GLY A 54 0.41 5.51 -11.15
CA GLY A 54 0.80 4.71 -12.31
C GLY A 54 -0.38 4.33 -13.21
N CYS A 55 -1.48 3.85 -12.62
CA CYS A 55 -2.69 3.51 -13.36
C CYS A 55 -3.27 4.72 -14.10
N LEU A 56 -3.30 5.90 -13.47
CA LEU A 56 -3.80 7.13 -14.08
C LEU A 56 -2.87 7.65 -15.19
N THR A 57 -1.55 7.66 -14.94
CA THR A 57 -0.56 8.11 -15.92
C THR A 57 -0.58 7.26 -17.19
N HIS A 58 -0.64 5.95 -17.04
CA HIS A 58 -0.64 5.02 -18.18
C HIS A 58 -2.06 4.71 -18.71
N ARG A 59 -3.11 5.27 -18.08
CA ARG A 59 -4.53 4.95 -18.35
C ARG A 59 -4.81 3.46 -18.37
N THR A 60 -4.13 2.71 -17.50
CA THR A 60 -4.27 1.26 -17.38
C THR A 60 -5.18 0.91 -16.21
N LEU A 61 -6.01 -0.11 -16.38
CA LEU A 61 -6.81 -0.67 -15.29
C LEU A 61 -5.91 -1.22 -14.19
N TYR A 62 -6.43 -1.18 -12.96
CA TYR A 62 -5.74 -1.76 -11.81
C TYR A 62 -5.60 -3.28 -12.01
N ASN A 63 -4.37 -3.76 -11.93
CA ASN A 63 -4.05 -5.19 -11.93
C ASN A 63 -3.25 -5.50 -10.67
N GLU A 64 -3.82 -6.33 -9.79
CA GLU A 64 -3.21 -6.66 -8.51
C GLU A 64 -1.87 -7.38 -8.67
N HIS A 65 -1.75 -8.24 -9.68
CA HIS A 65 -0.51 -8.93 -9.98
C HIS A 65 0.57 -7.90 -10.30
N THR A 66 0.36 -7.00 -11.26
CA THR A 66 1.33 -5.98 -11.66
C THR A 66 1.62 -4.97 -10.54
N ALA A 67 0.61 -4.57 -9.79
CA ALA A 67 0.73 -3.58 -8.70
C ALA A 67 1.70 -4.02 -7.58
N TRP A 68 1.72 -5.34 -7.31
CA TRP A 68 2.50 -5.95 -6.23
C TRP A 68 3.66 -6.85 -6.72
N HIS A 69 3.78 -7.10 -8.05
CA HIS A 69 4.78 -7.98 -8.69
C HIS A 69 6.23 -7.67 -8.30
N HIS A 70 6.54 -6.40 -8.04
CA HIS A 70 7.91 -5.97 -7.75
C HIS A 70 8.43 -6.42 -6.37
N ARG A 71 7.60 -7.09 -5.57
CA ARG A 71 7.93 -7.46 -4.17
C ARG A 71 7.99 -8.94 -3.90
N THR A 72 7.63 -9.79 -4.86
CA THR A 72 8.05 -11.19 -4.86
C THR A 72 9.58 -11.31 -4.77
N ASN A 73 10.31 -10.25 -5.15
CA ASN A 73 11.78 -10.13 -5.06
C ASN A 73 12.34 -9.50 -3.76
N LEU A 74 11.52 -9.13 -2.76
CA LEU A 74 12.02 -8.60 -1.48
C LEU A 74 12.22 -9.68 -0.40
N ALA A 75 12.01 -10.95 -0.76
CA ALA A 75 12.39 -12.12 0.01
C ALA A 75 13.67 -12.73 -0.59
N ALA A 76 14.79 -12.05 -0.40
CA ALA A 76 16.14 -12.58 -0.62
C ALA A 76 17.08 -12.00 0.44
#